data_AF-A0A1H7QHL2-F1
#
_entry.id   AF-A0A1H7QHL2-F1
#
_cell.length_a   1.000
_cell.length_b   1.000
_cell.length_c   1.000
_cell.angle_alpha   90.00
_cell.angle_beta   90.00
_cell.angle_gamma   90.00
#
_symmetry.space_group_name_H-M   'P 1'
#
loop_
_entity.id
_entity.type
_entity.pdbx_description
1 polymer ?
#
loop_
_entity_poly.entity_id
_entity_poly.type
_entity_poly.pdbx_seq_one_letter_code
_entity_poly.pdbx_strand_id
1 'polypeptide(L)'
;MTERLGTGAGPIVVDELTALAALTPEQQALLCEAARDRRYSAPPQLPDVWPRLSAADGYVEYARHALETAARHIEAIHAGTVPYRADKAFTAPEVDALGNAVRVALLRDEPWLPSLLDRLLPGVVVAPTAARTLPSQALLYEIARAGEEFPTPELVTALRSARATTRHAGVPKQLERTLRRVEAALAERTDVALRLPDFQLDADGTLRREVGGCAGVVRVTTRAELGWERDGRTLRSVPATVRQGHPDVVRELRDLVKRLNTHLDTLTRALEGGYAVDTVHRYDRWRAHLVGHPVAVAVAGRLVWEVECRPGVWQAVLPALDELPDAAAQASVRLWHPLRSEPESVLSWRDRLVSAELRQPFKQVFRESYPLTAAERASGDHSLRFAAHLVHYRRLFALFRARGWRSNLLGPWDGGGDDTAKRTLAGGAWQVRLAHALSDDDPELAVTGRVRFARRTQSGWCDARLEEVPPLVFSEAMRDVDLFVAVTSIAADPDWIDPDGPDAERRRSYRERFGLAELTASALVRREVLGRIVPRLRIAGRCVVEARHLVVRGELATYRIHLGSANVVMEPSGAYVCIVPSGGAGAGRVFLPFEDERLSLILSKALLLANDTRITDESILAQIRRGA
;
A
#
# COMPACT_ATOMS: atom_id res chain seq x y z
N MET A 1 -30.99 -19.52 -20.82
CA MET A 1 -31.71 -20.32 -19.80
C MET A 1 -31.68 -21.81 -20.13
N THR A 2 -32.06 -22.21 -21.35
CA THR A 2 -32.04 -23.61 -21.83
C THR A 2 -30.64 -24.23 -21.94
N GLU A 3 -29.60 -23.45 -22.27
CA GLU A 3 -28.19 -23.92 -22.27
C GLU A 3 -27.63 -24.22 -20.86
N ARG A 4 -28.10 -23.52 -19.81
CA ARG A 4 -27.66 -23.75 -18.42
C ARG A 4 -28.26 -25.03 -17.80
N LEU A 5 -29.32 -25.58 -18.39
CA LEU A 5 -30.03 -26.78 -17.93
C LEU A 5 -29.47 -28.10 -18.52
N GLY A 6 -28.45 -28.03 -19.40
CA GLY A 6 -27.75 -29.20 -19.91
C GLY A 6 -27.07 -29.98 -18.78
N THR A 7 -27.26 -31.30 -18.76
CA THR A 7 -26.76 -32.30 -17.78
C THR A 7 -25.48 -31.88 -17.06
N GLY A 8 -25.63 -31.35 -15.85
CA GLY A 8 -24.51 -30.86 -15.03
C GLY A 8 -24.78 -29.64 -14.16
N ALA A 9 -25.98 -29.04 -14.19
CA ALA A 9 -26.33 -27.94 -13.30
C ALA A 9 -26.44 -28.42 -11.84
N GLY A 10 -25.50 -28.00 -10.98
CA GLY A 10 -25.55 -28.29 -9.55
C GLY A 10 -26.69 -27.55 -8.83
N PRO A 11 -27.02 -27.93 -7.58
CA PRO A 11 -28.19 -27.44 -6.84
C PRO A 11 -28.25 -25.90 -6.73
N ILE A 12 -27.09 -25.24 -6.57
CA ILE A 12 -27.03 -23.78 -6.46
C ILE A 12 -27.52 -23.08 -7.75
N VAL A 13 -27.25 -23.67 -8.92
CA VAL A 13 -27.70 -23.12 -10.21
C VAL A 13 -29.20 -23.33 -10.40
N VAL A 14 -29.74 -24.45 -9.92
CA VAL A 14 -31.18 -24.70 -9.93
C VAL A 14 -31.90 -23.66 -9.07
N ASP A 15 -31.38 -23.41 -7.87
CA ASP A 15 -31.92 -22.38 -6.97
C ASP A 15 -31.81 -20.98 -7.59
N GLU A 16 -30.72 -20.67 -8.31
CA GLU A 16 -30.59 -19.40 -9.05
C GLU A 16 -31.69 -19.26 -10.10
N LEU A 17 -31.96 -20.33 -10.86
CA LEU A 17 -33.02 -20.34 -11.88
C LEU A 17 -34.41 -20.17 -11.26
N THR A 18 -34.65 -20.73 -10.08
CA THR A 18 -35.91 -20.53 -9.33
C THR A 18 -36.03 -19.09 -8.84
N ALA A 19 -34.97 -18.52 -8.25
CA ALA A 19 -34.94 -17.13 -7.82
C ALA A 19 -35.17 -16.18 -9.01
N LEU A 20 -34.54 -16.46 -10.15
CA LEU A 20 -34.71 -15.71 -11.40
C LEU A 20 -36.15 -15.73 -11.90
N ALA A 21 -36.84 -16.87 -11.81
CA ALA A 21 -38.24 -16.97 -12.24
C ALA A 21 -39.17 -16.06 -11.44
N ALA A 22 -38.78 -15.65 -10.22
CA ALA A 22 -39.51 -14.69 -9.39
C ALA A 22 -39.13 -13.22 -9.66
N LEU A 23 -38.11 -12.95 -10.48
CA LEU A 23 -37.68 -11.60 -10.85
C LEU A 23 -38.45 -11.06 -12.07
N THR A 24 -38.49 -9.73 -12.20
CA THR A 24 -39.03 -9.05 -13.40
C THR A 24 -38.23 -9.40 -14.66
N PRO A 25 -38.82 -9.32 -15.87
CA PRO A 25 -38.10 -9.56 -17.12
C PRO A 25 -36.83 -8.71 -17.28
N GLU A 26 -36.86 -7.46 -16.80
CA GLU A 26 -35.72 -6.55 -16.79
C GLU A 26 -34.58 -7.07 -15.88
N GLN A 27 -34.92 -7.55 -14.68
CA GLN A 27 -33.96 -8.14 -13.75
C GLN A 27 -33.39 -9.47 -14.25
N GLN A 28 -34.20 -10.29 -14.93
CA GLN A 28 -33.74 -11.51 -15.58
C GLN A 28 -32.73 -11.21 -16.71
N ALA A 29 -33.00 -10.18 -17.52
CA ALA A 29 -32.08 -9.72 -18.57
C ALA A 29 -30.75 -9.22 -17.99
N LEU A 30 -30.79 -8.50 -16.86
CA LEU A 30 -29.59 -8.02 -16.17
C LEU A 30 -28.67 -9.16 -15.71
N LEU A 31 -29.22 -10.30 -15.27
CA LEU A 31 -28.39 -11.44 -14.89
C LEU A 31 -27.76 -12.14 -16.11
N CYS A 32 -28.49 -12.23 -17.22
CA CYS A 32 -27.92 -12.72 -18.48
C CYS A 32 -26.78 -11.81 -18.97
N GLU A 33 -26.90 -10.50 -18.77
CA GLU A 33 -25.79 -9.56 -19.00
C GLU A 33 -24.63 -9.79 -18.01
N ALA A 34 -24.91 -10.06 -16.73
CA ALA A 34 -23.84 -10.34 -15.75
C ALA A 34 -23.13 -11.70 -15.97
N ALA A 35 -23.72 -12.62 -16.73
CA ALA A 35 -23.18 -13.96 -16.97
C ALA A 35 -21.86 -13.93 -17.78
N ARG A 36 -20.96 -14.85 -17.41
CA ARG A 36 -19.57 -14.84 -17.86
C ARG A 36 -19.26 -15.49 -19.19
N ASP A 37 -20.21 -16.22 -19.78
CA ASP A 37 -20.08 -16.80 -21.13
C ASP A 37 -20.21 -15.74 -22.24
N ARG A 38 -19.56 -14.58 -22.02
CA ARG A 38 -19.43 -13.53 -23.02
C ARG A 38 -18.36 -13.94 -24.02
N ARG A 39 -18.80 -14.20 -25.26
CA ARG A 39 -17.91 -14.39 -26.41
C ARG A 39 -17.07 -13.12 -26.62
N TYR A 40 -15.92 -13.25 -27.26
CA TYR A 40 -15.02 -12.11 -27.58
C TYR A 40 -15.74 -10.94 -28.30
N SER A 41 -16.84 -11.23 -29.02
CA SER A 41 -17.67 -10.26 -29.73
C SER A 41 -18.84 -9.69 -28.92
N ALA A 42 -18.99 -10.03 -27.64
CA ALA A 42 -20.07 -9.50 -26.82
C ALA A 42 -19.84 -8.00 -26.56
N PRO A 43 -20.90 -7.17 -26.56
CA PRO A 43 -20.79 -5.76 -26.18
C PRO A 43 -20.24 -5.62 -24.75
N PRO A 44 -19.62 -4.47 -24.40
CA PRO A 44 -19.15 -4.22 -23.05
C PRO A 44 -20.31 -4.30 -22.04
N GLN A 45 -20.01 -4.74 -20.82
CA GLN A 45 -21.00 -4.91 -19.77
C GLN A 45 -21.62 -3.55 -19.42
N LEU A 46 -22.94 -3.56 -19.16
CA LEU A 46 -23.64 -2.38 -18.69
C LEU A 46 -22.97 -1.88 -17.40
N PRO A 47 -22.53 -0.60 -17.33
CA PRO A 47 -21.79 -0.08 -16.18
C PRO A 47 -22.54 -0.20 -14.85
N ASP A 48 -23.88 -0.26 -14.90
CA ASP A 48 -24.78 -0.27 -13.75
C ASP A 48 -25.49 -1.62 -13.54
N VAL A 49 -25.03 -2.69 -14.19
CA VAL A 49 -25.65 -4.02 -14.06
C VAL A 49 -25.67 -4.52 -12.61
N TRP A 50 -24.57 -4.32 -11.88
CA TRP A 50 -24.45 -4.74 -10.48
C TRP A 50 -25.30 -3.89 -9.55
N PRO A 51 -25.28 -2.54 -9.61
CA PRO A 51 -26.25 -1.70 -8.90
C PRO A 51 -27.70 -2.14 -9.11
N ARG A 52 -28.11 -2.40 -10.35
CA ARG A 52 -29.49 -2.81 -10.64
C ARG A 52 -29.83 -4.20 -10.11
N LEU A 53 -28.93 -5.18 -10.26
CA LEU A 53 -29.11 -6.51 -9.67
C LEU A 53 -29.16 -6.46 -8.14
N SER A 54 -28.34 -5.60 -7.53
CA SER A 54 -28.33 -5.41 -6.08
C SER A 54 -29.60 -4.76 -5.53
N ALA A 55 -30.39 -4.10 -6.37
CA ALA A 55 -31.69 -3.54 -5.98
C ALA A 55 -32.83 -4.58 -6.00
N ALA A 56 -32.59 -5.79 -6.52
CA ALA A 56 -33.57 -6.86 -6.55
C ALA A 56 -33.50 -7.69 -5.26
N ASP A 57 -34.36 -7.41 -4.28
CA ASP A 57 -34.34 -8.07 -2.97
C ASP A 57 -34.40 -9.61 -3.08
N GLY A 58 -35.19 -10.16 -4.01
CA GLY A 58 -35.26 -11.60 -4.25
C GLY A 58 -33.92 -12.22 -4.70
N TYR A 59 -33.07 -11.47 -5.41
CA TYR A 59 -31.73 -11.95 -5.77
C TYR A 59 -30.75 -11.84 -4.59
N VAL A 60 -30.95 -10.88 -3.68
CA VAL A 60 -30.15 -10.75 -2.45
C VAL A 60 -30.45 -11.91 -1.49
N GLU A 61 -31.72 -12.28 -1.35
CA GLU A 61 -32.13 -13.47 -0.58
C GLU A 61 -31.52 -14.75 -1.15
N TYR A 62 -31.58 -14.92 -2.48
CA TYR A 62 -30.89 -16.00 -3.18
C TYR A 62 -29.38 -15.98 -2.92
N ALA A 63 -28.74 -14.81 -3.03
CA ALA A 63 -27.29 -14.69 -2.84
C ALA A 63 -26.86 -15.17 -1.45
N ARG A 64 -27.62 -14.81 -0.41
CA ARG A 64 -27.42 -15.32 0.94
C ARG A 64 -27.59 -16.84 1.00
N HIS A 65 -28.72 -17.34 0.49
CA HIS A 65 -29.02 -18.78 0.51
C HIS A 65 -27.95 -19.61 -0.22
N ALA A 66 -27.54 -19.18 -1.42
CA ALA A 66 -26.51 -19.83 -2.22
C ALA A 66 -25.17 -19.93 -1.48
N LEU A 67 -24.75 -18.84 -0.82
CA LEU A 67 -23.51 -18.80 -0.06
C LEU A 67 -23.57 -19.65 1.21
N GLU A 68 -24.71 -19.68 1.90
CA GLU A 68 -24.93 -20.57 3.05
C GLU A 68 -24.94 -22.05 2.60
N THR A 69 -25.52 -22.35 1.45
CA THR A 69 -25.50 -23.68 0.83
C THR A 69 -24.08 -24.10 0.44
N ALA A 70 -23.29 -23.20 -0.14
CA ALA A 70 -21.88 -23.46 -0.43
C ALA A 70 -21.06 -23.73 0.84
N ALA A 71 -21.28 -22.97 1.92
CA ALA A 71 -20.61 -23.19 3.20
C ALA A 71 -20.94 -24.57 3.78
N ARG A 72 -22.22 -24.95 3.81
CA ARG A 72 -22.67 -26.28 4.25
C ARG A 72 -22.09 -27.40 3.39
N HIS A 73 -22.00 -27.20 2.07
CA HIS A 73 -21.40 -28.19 1.17
C HIS A 73 -19.91 -28.44 1.48
N ILE A 74 -19.16 -27.36 1.73
CA ILE A 74 -17.75 -27.46 2.15
C ILE A 74 -17.63 -28.14 3.52
N GLU A 75 -18.47 -27.78 4.48
CA GLU A 75 -18.52 -28.45 5.79
C GLU A 75 -18.80 -29.95 5.65
N ALA A 76 -19.71 -30.35 4.75
CA ALA A 76 -20.01 -31.74 4.44
C ALA A 76 -18.82 -32.50 3.81
N ILE A 77 -18.04 -31.84 2.95
CA ILE A 77 -16.78 -32.39 2.44
C ILE A 77 -15.78 -32.65 3.58
N HIS A 78 -15.69 -31.71 4.53
CA HIS A 78 -14.79 -31.84 5.68
C HIS A 78 -15.27 -32.86 6.72
N ALA A 79 -16.58 -33.03 6.87
CA ALA A 79 -17.18 -34.08 7.68
C ALA A 79 -17.09 -35.48 7.02
N GLY A 80 -16.66 -35.57 5.76
CA GLY A 80 -16.56 -36.81 5.01
C GLY A 80 -17.89 -37.36 4.50
N THR A 81 -18.99 -36.60 4.63
CA THR A 81 -20.31 -36.98 4.11
C THR A 81 -20.41 -36.76 2.60
N VAL A 82 -19.62 -35.84 2.05
CA VAL A 82 -19.41 -35.67 0.61
C VAL A 82 -17.97 -36.06 0.28
N PRO A 83 -17.73 -36.89 -0.76
CA PRO A 83 -16.38 -37.33 -1.11
C PRO A 83 -15.53 -36.16 -1.60
N TYR A 84 -14.36 -35.99 -0.97
CA TYR A 84 -13.39 -34.99 -1.39
C TYR A 84 -12.82 -35.30 -2.79
N ARG A 85 -12.90 -34.31 -3.69
CA ARG A 85 -12.20 -34.28 -4.96
C ARG A 85 -11.53 -32.91 -5.13
N ALA A 86 -10.23 -32.93 -5.42
CA ALA A 86 -9.44 -31.71 -5.56
C ALA A 86 -10.00 -30.81 -6.66
N ASP A 87 -10.27 -29.54 -6.32
CA ASP A 87 -10.83 -28.51 -7.20
C ASP A 87 -12.16 -28.89 -7.88
N LYS A 88 -12.97 -29.71 -7.22
CA LYS A 88 -14.26 -30.21 -7.74
C LYS A 88 -15.41 -30.08 -6.75
N ALA A 89 -15.26 -29.26 -5.69
CA ALA A 89 -16.36 -28.99 -4.76
C ALA A 89 -17.53 -28.23 -5.42
N PHE A 90 -17.29 -27.52 -6.53
CA PHE A 90 -18.32 -26.81 -7.28
C PHE A 90 -18.09 -26.99 -8.78
N THR A 91 -19.18 -27.07 -9.54
CA THR A 91 -19.15 -27.01 -11.01
C THR A 91 -18.84 -25.59 -11.48
N ALA A 92 -18.38 -25.43 -12.73
CA ALA A 92 -18.11 -24.09 -13.28
C ALA A 92 -19.36 -23.17 -13.25
N PRO A 93 -20.57 -23.64 -13.61
CA PRO A 93 -21.79 -22.84 -13.47
C PRO A 93 -22.13 -22.43 -12.02
N GLU A 94 -21.85 -23.28 -11.03
CA GLU A 94 -22.04 -22.93 -9.61
C GLU A 94 -21.01 -21.90 -9.15
N VAL A 95 -19.77 -21.99 -9.60
CA VAL A 95 -18.74 -20.99 -9.29
C VAL A 95 -19.15 -19.62 -9.82
N ASP A 96 -19.69 -19.54 -11.04
CA ASP A 96 -20.17 -18.28 -11.60
C ASP A 96 -21.38 -17.74 -10.83
N ALA A 97 -22.36 -18.58 -10.48
CA ALA A 97 -23.53 -18.18 -9.69
C ALA A 97 -23.13 -17.67 -8.29
N LEU A 98 -22.20 -18.36 -7.62
CA LEU A 98 -21.63 -17.94 -6.34
C LEU A 98 -20.83 -16.64 -6.49
N GLY A 99 -20.12 -16.47 -7.60
CA GLY A 99 -19.41 -15.24 -7.92
C GLY A 99 -20.34 -14.02 -8.03
N ASN A 100 -21.51 -14.20 -8.65
CA ASN A 100 -22.53 -13.16 -8.74
C ASN A 100 -23.13 -12.86 -7.36
N ALA A 101 -23.45 -13.89 -6.59
CA ALA A 101 -23.95 -13.76 -5.22
C ALA A 101 -22.99 -12.96 -4.33
N VAL A 102 -21.69 -13.26 -4.38
CA VAL A 102 -20.65 -12.55 -3.63
C VAL A 102 -20.55 -11.09 -4.06
N ARG A 103 -20.59 -10.79 -5.36
CA ARG A 103 -20.56 -9.40 -5.84
C ARG A 103 -21.75 -8.58 -5.36
N VAL A 104 -22.95 -9.13 -5.42
CA VAL A 104 -24.16 -8.46 -4.93
C VAL A 104 -24.05 -8.21 -3.43
N ALA A 105 -23.63 -9.20 -2.65
CA ALA A 105 -23.46 -9.06 -1.21
C ALA A 105 -22.36 -8.04 -0.84
N LEU A 106 -21.23 -8.02 -1.56
CA LEU A 106 -20.14 -7.05 -1.36
C LEU A 106 -20.51 -5.62 -1.79
N LEU A 107 -21.30 -5.49 -2.86
CA LEU A 107 -21.77 -4.20 -3.35
C LEU A 107 -22.74 -3.57 -2.35
N ARG A 108 -23.68 -4.37 -1.82
CA ARG A 108 -24.64 -3.96 -0.79
C ARG A 108 -24.06 -3.83 0.61
N ASP A 109 -22.85 -4.36 0.80
CA ASP A 109 -22.22 -4.43 2.10
C ASP A 109 -23.06 -5.18 3.15
N GLU A 110 -23.48 -6.39 2.78
CA GLU A 110 -24.38 -7.17 3.62
C GLU A 110 -23.70 -7.60 4.95
N PRO A 111 -24.33 -7.34 6.11
CA PRO A 111 -23.69 -7.53 7.42
C PRO A 111 -23.42 -9.00 7.77
N TRP A 112 -24.12 -9.93 7.14
CA TRP A 112 -23.94 -11.38 7.35
C TRP A 112 -22.71 -11.93 6.60
N LEU A 113 -22.26 -11.25 5.54
CA LEU A 113 -21.23 -11.77 4.63
C LEU A 113 -19.87 -12.02 5.30
N PRO A 114 -19.32 -11.14 6.16
CA PRO A 114 -18.01 -11.36 6.78
C PRO A 114 -17.95 -12.68 7.56
N SER A 115 -18.91 -12.90 8.45
CA SER A 115 -19.01 -14.13 9.25
C SER A 115 -19.18 -15.39 8.41
N LEU A 116 -19.81 -15.27 7.23
CA LEU A 116 -19.95 -16.37 6.29
C LEU A 116 -18.62 -16.67 5.60
N LEU A 117 -17.91 -15.64 5.13
CA LEU A 117 -16.61 -15.80 4.48
C LEU A 117 -15.56 -16.39 5.43
N ASP A 118 -15.56 -15.98 6.69
CA ASP A 118 -14.67 -16.55 7.72
C ASP A 118 -14.92 -18.05 7.96
N ARG A 119 -16.15 -18.52 7.74
CA ARG A 119 -16.51 -19.95 7.82
C ARG A 119 -16.18 -20.70 6.54
N LEU A 120 -16.52 -20.11 5.38
CA LEU A 120 -16.42 -20.73 4.07
C LEU A 120 -14.96 -20.86 3.59
N LEU A 121 -14.20 -19.77 3.62
CA LEU A 121 -12.88 -19.72 2.97
C LEU A 121 -11.87 -20.70 3.55
N PRO A 122 -11.74 -20.91 4.88
CA PRO A 122 -10.82 -21.90 5.43
C PRO A 122 -11.07 -23.31 4.87
N GLY A 123 -12.35 -23.69 4.76
CA GLY A 123 -12.73 -24.98 4.20
C GLY A 123 -12.50 -25.08 2.68
N VAL A 124 -12.61 -23.97 1.96
CA VAL A 124 -12.35 -23.90 0.51
C VAL A 124 -10.86 -24.03 0.18
N VAL A 125 -9.96 -23.52 1.04
CA VAL A 125 -8.52 -23.44 0.74
C VAL A 125 -7.65 -24.52 1.38
N VAL A 126 -8.24 -25.37 2.22
CA VAL A 126 -7.56 -26.48 2.90
C VAL A 126 -8.32 -27.78 2.60
N ALA A 127 -7.63 -28.79 2.06
CA ALA A 127 -8.19 -30.13 1.91
C ALA A 127 -8.53 -30.75 3.29
N PRO A 128 -9.59 -31.57 3.38
CA PRO A 128 -9.91 -32.31 4.61
C PRO A 128 -8.87 -33.40 4.94
N THR A 129 -7.99 -33.72 3.98
CA THR A 129 -6.90 -34.69 4.13
C THR A 129 -5.54 -34.00 4.26
N ALA A 130 -4.47 -34.78 4.37
CA ALA A 130 -3.08 -34.27 4.33
C ALA A 130 -2.67 -33.74 2.94
N ALA A 131 -3.53 -33.86 1.92
CA ALA A 131 -3.22 -33.42 0.57
C ALA A 131 -2.94 -31.91 0.51
N ARG A 132 -1.96 -31.51 -0.31
CA ARG A 132 -1.61 -30.11 -0.59
C ARG A 132 -2.47 -29.53 -1.71
N THR A 133 -3.77 -29.82 -1.68
CA THR A 133 -4.78 -29.40 -2.64
C THR A 133 -5.92 -28.67 -1.92
N LEU A 134 -6.92 -28.20 -2.66
CA LEU A 134 -8.06 -27.44 -2.13
C LEU A 134 -9.37 -28.04 -2.66
N PRO A 135 -10.48 -27.97 -1.90
CA PRO A 135 -11.81 -28.30 -2.42
C PRO A 135 -12.25 -27.47 -3.63
N SER A 136 -11.98 -26.16 -3.66
CA SER A 136 -12.26 -25.33 -4.85
C SER A 136 -11.30 -24.15 -5.00
N GLN A 137 -10.36 -24.27 -5.93
CA GLN A 137 -9.53 -23.18 -6.40
C GLN A 137 -10.34 -22.16 -7.19
N ALA A 138 -11.29 -22.65 -8.01
CA ALA A 138 -12.13 -21.81 -8.85
C ALA A 138 -12.97 -20.82 -8.02
N LEU A 139 -13.62 -21.28 -6.95
CA LEU A 139 -14.42 -20.41 -6.07
C LEU A 139 -13.55 -19.39 -5.32
N LEU A 140 -12.39 -19.81 -4.80
CA LEU A 140 -11.45 -18.89 -4.12
C LEU A 140 -11.09 -17.70 -5.01
N TYR A 141 -10.69 -17.95 -6.26
CA TYR A 141 -10.33 -16.87 -7.17
C TYR A 141 -11.54 -16.12 -7.71
N GLU A 142 -12.73 -16.70 -7.69
CA GLU A 142 -13.94 -15.96 -8.00
C GLU A 142 -14.30 -14.95 -6.91
N ILE A 143 -14.26 -15.36 -5.64
CA ILE A 143 -14.41 -14.46 -4.49
C ILE A 143 -13.36 -13.35 -4.53
N ALA A 144 -12.11 -13.70 -4.83
CA ALA A 144 -11.02 -12.73 -4.90
C ALA A 144 -11.21 -11.72 -6.05
N ARG A 145 -11.76 -12.16 -7.21
CA ARG A 145 -12.13 -11.27 -8.33
C ARG A 145 -13.32 -10.39 -8.01
N ALA A 146 -14.34 -10.92 -7.34
CA ALA A 146 -15.45 -10.10 -6.84
C ALA A 146 -14.95 -8.97 -5.93
N GLY A 147 -13.91 -9.23 -5.13
CA GLY A 147 -13.23 -8.20 -4.34
C GLY A 147 -12.46 -7.16 -5.15
N GLU A 148 -11.98 -7.47 -6.36
CA GLU A 148 -11.36 -6.46 -7.23
C GLU A 148 -12.40 -5.46 -7.74
N GLU A 149 -13.67 -5.88 -7.86
CA GLU A 149 -14.79 -5.06 -8.30
C GLU A 149 -15.46 -4.31 -7.13
N PHE A 150 -15.75 -5.04 -6.04
CA PHE A 150 -16.45 -4.53 -4.86
C PHE A 150 -15.67 -4.87 -3.57
N PRO A 151 -14.51 -4.25 -3.34
CA PRO A 151 -13.67 -4.56 -2.18
C PRO A 151 -14.34 -4.16 -0.86
N THR A 152 -14.12 -4.96 0.18
CA THR A 152 -14.40 -4.62 1.59
C THR A 152 -13.20 -4.98 2.48
N PRO A 153 -12.98 -4.29 3.62
CA PRO A 153 -11.91 -4.62 4.57
C PRO A 153 -12.00 -6.06 5.10
N GLU A 154 -13.21 -6.55 5.31
CA GLU A 154 -13.49 -7.90 5.80
C GLU A 154 -13.10 -8.95 4.76
N LEU A 155 -13.41 -8.71 3.48
CA LEU A 155 -12.98 -9.59 2.40
C LEU A 155 -11.46 -9.63 2.26
N VAL A 156 -10.78 -8.47 2.31
CA VAL A 156 -9.31 -8.41 2.30
C VAL A 156 -8.72 -9.25 3.44
N THR A 157 -9.33 -9.15 4.62
CA THR A 157 -8.91 -9.90 5.81
C THR A 157 -9.14 -11.40 5.64
N ALA A 158 -10.30 -11.81 5.14
CA ALA A 158 -10.64 -13.20 4.89
C ALA A 158 -9.73 -13.82 3.81
N LEU A 159 -9.40 -13.08 2.75
CA LEU A 159 -8.45 -13.51 1.71
C LEU A 159 -7.00 -13.61 2.23
N ARG A 160 -6.55 -12.68 3.09
CA ARG A 160 -5.24 -12.78 3.76
C ARG A 160 -5.16 -13.99 4.68
N SER A 161 -6.24 -14.27 5.42
CA SER A 161 -6.37 -15.48 6.24
C SER A 161 -6.28 -16.74 5.38
N ALA A 162 -7.05 -16.81 4.29
CA ALA A 162 -7.01 -17.91 3.33
C ALA A 162 -5.61 -18.13 2.72
N ARG A 163 -4.89 -17.03 2.41
CA ARG A 163 -3.50 -17.06 1.93
C ARG A 163 -2.55 -17.67 2.97
N ALA A 164 -2.77 -17.40 4.25
CA ALA A 164 -1.92 -17.87 5.34
C ALA A 164 -2.19 -19.33 5.73
N THR A 165 -3.42 -19.82 5.53
CA THR A 165 -3.84 -21.16 5.95
C THR A 165 -3.69 -22.23 4.87
N THR A 166 -3.73 -21.84 3.59
CA THR A 166 -3.64 -22.80 2.48
C THR A 166 -2.31 -23.57 2.48
N ARG A 167 -2.39 -24.86 2.14
CA ARG A 167 -1.21 -25.76 2.01
C ARG A 167 -0.70 -25.86 0.57
N HIS A 168 -1.41 -25.26 -0.39
CA HIS A 168 -1.07 -25.35 -1.80
C HIS A 168 0.03 -24.35 -2.17
N ALA A 169 1.12 -24.81 -2.80
CA ALA A 169 2.30 -23.98 -3.04
C ALA A 169 2.04 -22.76 -3.95
N GLY A 170 1.12 -22.88 -4.93
CA GLY A 170 0.84 -21.82 -5.90
C GLY A 170 -0.16 -20.76 -5.41
N VAL A 171 -1.05 -21.10 -4.48
CA VAL A 171 -2.16 -20.23 -4.08
C VAL A 171 -1.67 -18.96 -3.36
N PRO A 172 -0.71 -19.02 -2.42
CA PRO A 172 -0.23 -17.83 -1.72
C PRO A 172 0.28 -16.74 -2.65
N LYS A 173 1.06 -17.11 -3.67
CA LYS A 173 1.63 -16.18 -4.65
C LYS A 173 0.55 -15.54 -5.53
N GLN A 174 -0.45 -16.33 -5.94
CA GLN A 174 -1.51 -15.82 -6.80
C GLN A 174 -2.51 -14.96 -6.01
N LEU A 175 -2.87 -15.36 -4.79
CA LEU A 175 -3.69 -14.55 -3.89
C LEU A 175 -2.99 -13.24 -3.52
N GLU A 176 -1.68 -13.23 -3.29
CA GLU A 176 -0.93 -12.01 -3.04
C GLU A 176 -1.09 -10.99 -4.20
N ARG A 177 -1.01 -11.46 -5.44
CA ARG A 177 -1.20 -10.61 -6.62
C ARG A 177 -2.64 -10.06 -6.69
N THR A 178 -3.63 -10.89 -6.39
CA THR A 178 -5.03 -10.46 -6.37
C THR A 178 -5.30 -9.49 -5.22
N LEU A 179 -4.84 -9.78 -4.01
CA LEU A 179 -4.97 -8.93 -2.83
C LEU A 179 -4.45 -7.52 -3.08
N ARG A 180 -3.33 -7.35 -3.79
CA ARG A 180 -2.84 -6.01 -4.17
C ARG A 180 -3.83 -5.23 -5.03
N ARG A 181 -4.57 -5.92 -5.92
CA ARG A 181 -5.60 -5.29 -6.77
C ARG A 181 -6.85 -4.97 -5.97
N VAL A 182 -7.29 -5.88 -5.10
CA VAL A 182 -8.40 -5.66 -4.15
C VAL A 182 -8.10 -4.49 -3.22
N GLU A 183 -6.89 -4.41 -2.66
CA GLU A 183 -6.45 -3.31 -1.79
C GLU A 183 -6.39 -1.98 -2.54
N ALA A 184 -5.91 -1.98 -3.77
CA ALA A 184 -5.91 -0.78 -4.61
C ALA A 184 -7.35 -0.31 -4.91
N ALA A 185 -8.26 -1.23 -5.23
CA ALA A 185 -9.67 -0.92 -5.42
C ALA A 185 -10.34 -0.47 -4.11
N LEU A 186 -9.95 -1.04 -2.95
CA LEU A 186 -10.48 -0.66 -1.63
C LEU A 186 -10.12 0.80 -1.31
N ALA A 187 -8.90 1.22 -1.67
CA ALA A 187 -8.49 2.61 -1.56
C ALA A 187 -9.37 3.57 -2.37
N GLU A 188 -10.01 3.08 -3.43
CA GLU A 188 -10.95 3.86 -4.24
C GLU A 188 -12.39 3.84 -3.68
N ARG A 189 -12.76 2.84 -2.85
CA ARG A 189 -14.06 2.73 -2.15
C ARG A 189 -13.97 3.18 -0.70
N THR A 190 -13.72 4.47 -0.52
CA THR A 190 -13.34 4.94 0.81
C THR A 190 -14.44 4.79 1.86
N ASP A 191 -15.72 5.00 1.55
CA ASP A 191 -16.86 4.76 2.46
C ASP A 191 -16.88 3.34 3.06
N VAL A 192 -16.40 2.36 2.31
CA VAL A 192 -16.26 0.96 2.70
C VAL A 192 -14.92 0.71 3.42
N ALA A 193 -13.84 1.36 2.99
CA ALA A 193 -12.52 1.24 3.59
C ALA A 193 -12.43 1.72 5.06
N LEU A 194 -13.33 2.63 5.49
CA LEU A 194 -13.35 3.16 6.87
C LEU A 194 -14.06 2.24 7.85
N ARG A 195 -14.70 1.14 7.41
CA ARG A 195 -15.34 0.19 8.31
C ARG A 195 -14.29 -0.74 8.89
N LEU A 196 -13.87 -0.43 10.11
CA LEU A 196 -13.02 -1.29 10.91
C LEU A 196 -13.88 -1.93 12.01
N PRO A 197 -13.63 -3.21 12.37
CA PRO A 197 -14.14 -3.75 13.62
C PRO A 197 -13.54 -2.94 14.78
N ASP A 198 -14.30 -2.78 15.87
CA ASP A 198 -13.79 -2.17 17.10
C ASP A 198 -12.81 -3.09 17.86
N PHE A 199 -12.79 -4.39 17.52
CA PHE A 199 -12.01 -5.44 18.19
C PHE A 199 -12.21 -5.49 19.71
N GLN A 200 -13.36 -5.01 20.19
CA GLN A 200 -13.65 -4.87 21.63
C GLN A 200 -12.60 -4.02 22.36
N LEU A 201 -11.94 -3.09 21.65
CA LEU A 201 -11.06 -2.12 22.27
C LEU A 201 -11.89 -1.03 22.95
N ASP A 202 -11.41 -0.57 24.10
CA ASP A 202 -11.92 0.62 24.76
C ASP A 202 -11.69 1.87 23.90
N ALA A 203 -12.38 2.96 24.22
CA ALA A 203 -12.30 4.23 23.47
C ALA A 203 -10.88 4.80 23.37
N ASP A 204 -9.98 4.44 24.29
CA ASP A 204 -8.57 4.83 24.29
C ASP A 204 -7.67 3.92 23.42
N GLY A 205 -8.27 2.95 22.71
CA GLY A 205 -7.56 2.01 21.85
C GLY A 205 -6.84 0.91 22.64
N THR A 206 -7.29 0.59 23.85
CA THR A 206 -6.72 -0.49 24.68
C THR A 206 -7.67 -1.65 24.87
N LEU A 207 -7.11 -2.86 25.02
CA LEU A 207 -7.82 -4.05 25.47
C LEU A 207 -7.03 -4.65 26.61
N ARG A 208 -7.67 -4.83 27.75
CA ARG A 208 -7.09 -5.48 28.93
C ARG A 208 -7.75 -6.82 29.18
N ARG A 209 -6.95 -7.88 29.30
CA ARG A 209 -7.44 -9.23 29.63
C ARG A 209 -6.67 -9.83 30.79
N GLU A 210 -7.38 -10.15 31.87
CA GLU A 210 -6.80 -10.80 33.05
C GLU A 210 -6.55 -12.30 32.78
N VAL A 211 -5.33 -12.77 33.09
CA VAL A 211 -4.82 -14.12 32.82
C VAL A 211 -3.81 -14.53 33.89
N GLY A 212 -4.15 -15.50 34.74
CA GLY A 212 -3.20 -16.13 35.67
C GLY A 212 -2.51 -15.17 36.65
N GLY A 213 -3.24 -14.17 37.17
CA GLY A 213 -2.71 -13.15 38.09
C GLY A 213 -1.85 -12.05 37.42
N CYS A 214 -1.93 -11.94 36.09
CA CYS A 214 -1.39 -10.85 35.29
C CYS A 214 -2.44 -10.36 34.30
N ALA A 215 -2.24 -9.18 33.71
CA ALA A 215 -3.05 -8.71 32.60
C ALA A 215 -2.23 -8.69 31.31
N GLY A 216 -2.78 -9.28 30.24
CA GLY A 216 -2.35 -9.01 28.88
C GLY A 216 -3.00 -7.70 28.41
N VAL A 217 -2.18 -6.74 27.98
CA VAL A 217 -2.65 -5.42 27.54
C VAL A 217 -2.28 -5.24 26.07
N VAL A 218 -3.28 -5.17 25.20
CA VAL A 218 -3.10 -4.77 23.80
C VAL A 218 -3.35 -3.28 23.71
N ARG A 219 -2.40 -2.52 23.18
CA ARG A 219 -2.53 -1.06 23.00
C ARG A 219 -2.27 -0.70 21.55
N VAL A 220 -3.18 0.08 20.96
CA VAL A 220 -3.02 0.62 19.61
C VAL A 220 -2.48 2.05 19.71
N THR A 221 -1.32 2.31 19.10
CA THR A 221 -0.73 3.65 19.03
C THR A 221 -0.49 4.09 17.59
N THR A 222 0.67 3.78 17.02
CA THR A 222 0.91 3.73 15.56
C THR A 222 0.75 2.32 15.05
N ARG A 223 1.05 1.33 15.91
CA ARG A 223 0.82 -0.09 15.74
C ARG A 223 0.17 -0.67 16.98
N ALA A 224 -0.42 -1.84 16.84
CA ALA A 224 -0.86 -2.64 17.97
C ALA A 224 0.34 -3.37 18.59
N GLU A 225 0.48 -3.23 19.90
CA GLU A 225 1.52 -3.88 20.69
C GLU A 225 0.89 -4.67 21.85
N LEU A 226 1.46 -5.82 22.18
CA LEU A 226 1.07 -6.63 23.34
C LEU A 226 2.09 -6.43 24.47
N GLY A 227 1.64 -5.80 25.54
CA GLY A 227 2.32 -5.72 26.83
C GLY A 227 1.74 -6.69 27.85
N TRP A 228 2.45 -6.88 28.95
CA TRP A 228 1.99 -7.62 30.11
C TRP A 228 2.15 -6.78 31.36
N GLU A 229 1.18 -6.82 32.25
CA GLU A 229 1.19 -6.08 33.52
C GLU A 229 0.89 -7.00 34.70
N ARG A 230 1.46 -6.70 35.85
CA ARG A 230 1.11 -7.29 37.14
C ARG A 230 1.12 -6.20 38.20
N ASP A 231 0.06 -6.08 38.99
CA ASP A 231 -0.09 -5.07 40.05
C ASP A 231 0.20 -3.64 39.55
N GLY A 232 -0.27 -3.31 38.33
CA GLY A 232 -0.05 -2.00 37.69
C GLY A 232 1.35 -1.76 37.14
N ARG A 233 2.28 -2.73 37.19
CA ARG A 233 3.63 -2.61 36.64
C ARG A 233 3.78 -3.37 35.33
N THR A 234 4.35 -2.71 34.31
CA THR A 234 4.67 -3.32 33.01
C THR A 234 5.82 -4.32 33.13
N LEU A 235 5.66 -5.46 32.47
CA LEU A 235 6.63 -6.56 32.43
C LEU A 235 7.34 -6.57 31.08
N ARG A 236 8.64 -6.90 31.07
CA ARG A 236 9.46 -6.96 29.84
C ARG A 236 9.11 -8.13 28.92
N SER A 237 8.49 -9.17 29.45
CA SER A 237 8.18 -10.39 28.70
C SER A 237 6.94 -11.08 29.27
N VAL A 238 6.40 -12.03 28.50
CA VAL A 238 5.28 -12.86 28.94
C VAL A 238 5.69 -13.64 30.20
N PRO A 239 4.95 -13.53 31.32
CA PRO A 239 5.23 -14.28 32.53
C PRO A 239 5.26 -15.79 32.29
N ALA A 240 6.17 -16.50 32.95
CA ALA A 240 6.28 -17.97 32.81
C ALA A 240 4.98 -18.68 33.22
N THR A 241 4.32 -18.21 34.28
CA THR A 241 3.03 -18.73 34.77
C THR A 241 1.95 -18.64 33.69
N VAL A 242 1.87 -17.51 32.99
CA VAL A 242 0.89 -17.32 31.90
C VAL A 242 1.28 -18.10 30.65
N ARG A 243 2.58 -18.12 30.31
CA ARG A 243 3.08 -18.85 29.14
C ARG A 243 2.83 -20.36 29.24
N GLN A 244 2.91 -20.93 30.43
CA GLN A 244 2.71 -22.37 30.67
C GLN A 244 1.26 -22.71 31.01
N GLY A 245 0.58 -21.90 31.82
CA GLY A 245 -0.79 -22.17 32.28
C GLY A 245 -1.89 -21.72 31.31
N HIS A 246 -1.62 -20.75 30.44
CA HIS A 246 -2.61 -20.18 29.52
C HIS A 246 -2.04 -19.90 28.10
N PRO A 247 -1.37 -20.88 27.46
CA PRO A 247 -0.75 -20.68 26.14
C PRO A 247 -1.75 -20.27 25.05
N ASP A 248 -2.99 -20.76 25.13
CA ASP A 248 -4.04 -20.42 24.16
C ASP A 248 -4.42 -18.94 24.21
N VAL A 249 -4.56 -18.35 25.41
CA VAL A 249 -4.87 -16.93 25.57
C VAL A 249 -3.73 -16.05 25.06
N VAL A 250 -2.47 -16.46 25.31
CA VAL A 250 -1.30 -15.76 24.75
C VAL A 250 -1.31 -15.79 23.22
N ARG A 251 -1.70 -16.93 22.63
CA ARG A 251 -1.85 -17.07 21.18
C ARG A 251 -2.96 -16.16 20.65
N GLU A 252 -4.13 -16.17 21.28
CA GLU A 252 -5.26 -15.31 20.91
C GLU A 252 -4.89 -13.82 20.91
N LEU A 253 -4.23 -13.33 21.96
CA LEU A 253 -3.80 -11.93 22.06
C LEU A 253 -2.76 -11.56 20.99
N ARG A 254 -1.82 -12.47 20.70
CA ARG A 254 -0.85 -12.27 19.61
C ARG A 254 -1.52 -12.23 18.24
N ASP A 255 -2.50 -13.10 18.01
CA ASP A 255 -3.23 -13.13 16.75
C ASP A 255 -4.14 -11.91 16.61
N LEU A 256 -4.71 -11.40 17.70
CA LEU A 256 -5.38 -10.10 17.73
C LEU A 256 -4.45 -8.96 17.30
N VAL A 257 -3.24 -8.88 17.87
CA VAL A 257 -2.24 -7.87 17.47
C VAL A 257 -1.90 -7.97 15.98
N LYS A 258 -1.74 -9.17 15.43
CA LYS A 258 -1.51 -9.37 14.00
C LYS A 258 -2.68 -8.85 13.17
N ARG A 259 -3.92 -9.15 13.55
CA ARG A 259 -5.13 -8.66 12.86
C ARG A 259 -5.21 -7.14 12.93
N LEU A 260 -5.03 -6.53 14.10
CA LEU A 260 -5.05 -5.07 14.25
C LEU A 260 -4.03 -4.38 13.34
N ASN A 261 -2.76 -4.84 13.35
CA ASN A 261 -1.73 -4.28 12.47
C ASN A 261 -2.06 -4.47 10.98
N THR A 262 -2.64 -5.61 10.62
CA THR A 262 -3.12 -5.91 9.27
C THR A 262 -4.20 -4.91 8.81
N HIS A 263 -5.12 -4.52 9.72
CA HIS A 263 -6.14 -3.52 9.46
C HIS A 263 -5.58 -2.09 9.40
N LEU A 264 -4.67 -1.73 10.31
CA LEU A 264 -3.99 -0.42 10.31
C LEU A 264 -3.20 -0.20 9.01
N ASP A 265 -2.48 -1.23 8.55
CA ASP A 265 -1.74 -1.18 7.28
C ASP A 265 -2.70 -1.01 6.08
N THR A 266 -3.85 -1.71 6.09
CA THR A 266 -4.89 -1.55 5.05
C THR A 266 -5.46 -0.14 5.05
N LEU A 267 -5.84 0.39 6.23
CA LEU A 267 -6.38 1.74 6.35
C LEU A 267 -5.35 2.78 5.89
N THR A 268 -4.08 2.62 6.28
CA THR A 268 -2.99 3.51 5.87
C THR A 268 -2.84 3.54 4.35
N ARG A 269 -2.83 2.38 3.69
CA ARG A 269 -2.75 2.27 2.23
C ARG A 269 -3.99 2.85 1.54
N ALA A 270 -5.18 2.62 2.11
CA ALA A 270 -6.43 3.13 1.57
C ALA A 270 -6.45 4.67 1.61
N LEU A 271 -6.10 5.26 2.75
CA LEU A 271 -6.02 6.71 2.92
C LEU A 271 -4.94 7.34 2.02
N GLU A 272 -3.74 6.75 1.93
CA GLU A 272 -2.71 7.27 1.02
C GLU A 272 -3.14 7.14 -0.46
N GLY A 273 -3.80 6.05 -0.84
CA GLY A 273 -4.34 5.86 -2.19
C GLY A 273 -5.40 6.90 -2.56
N GLY A 274 -6.13 7.45 -1.58
CA GLY A 274 -7.16 8.46 -1.76
C GLY A 274 -6.67 9.76 -2.43
N TYR A 275 -5.38 10.10 -2.37
CA TYR A 275 -4.85 11.28 -3.06
C TYR A 275 -5.01 11.21 -4.58
N ALA A 276 -4.82 10.02 -5.16
CA ALA A 276 -4.90 9.83 -6.61
C ALA A 276 -6.32 10.04 -7.16
N VAL A 277 -7.34 10.01 -6.30
CA VAL A 277 -8.75 10.17 -6.66
C VAL A 277 -9.41 11.38 -6.00
N ASP A 278 -8.62 12.22 -5.32
CA ASP A 278 -9.06 13.36 -4.50
C ASP A 278 -10.28 13.04 -3.64
N THR A 279 -10.19 11.96 -2.86
CA THR A 279 -11.32 11.47 -2.07
C THR A 279 -11.88 12.54 -1.15
N VAL A 280 -13.20 12.71 -1.19
CA VAL A 280 -13.98 13.50 -0.24
C VAL A 280 -14.91 12.59 0.57
N HIS A 281 -14.93 12.78 1.88
CA HIS A 281 -15.81 12.13 2.84
C HIS A 281 -16.84 13.11 3.36
N ARG A 282 -17.96 12.60 3.89
CA ARG A 282 -18.86 13.39 4.72
C ARG A 282 -18.31 13.54 6.14
N TYR A 283 -18.45 14.73 6.72
CA TYR A 283 -17.92 15.08 8.03
C TYR A 283 -18.44 14.17 9.15
N ASP A 284 -19.74 13.86 9.17
CA ASP A 284 -20.35 12.94 10.13
C ASP A 284 -19.74 11.54 10.09
N ARG A 285 -19.58 10.98 8.89
CA ARG A 285 -19.00 9.65 8.66
C ARG A 285 -17.52 9.63 9.01
N TRP A 286 -16.76 10.62 8.58
CA TRP A 286 -15.34 10.77 8.93
C TRP A 286 -15.13 10.86 10.44
N ARG A 287 -15.92 11.70 11.12
CA ARG A 287 -15.83 11.85 12.57
C ARG A 287 -16.17 10.56 13.30
N ALA A 288 -17.23 9.86 12.91
CA ALA A 288 -17.66 8.64 13.58
C ALA A 288 -16.75 7.42 13.30
N HIS A 289 -16.33 7.21 12.05
CA HIS A 289 -15.69 5.96 11.63
C HIS A 289 -14.16 6.06 11.51
N LEU A 290 -13.59 7.28 11.52
CA LEU A 290 -12.14 7.46 11.52
C LEU A 290 -11.63 8.07 12.83
N VAL A 291 -12.03 9.29 13.14
CA VAL A 291 -11.47 10.00 14.29
C VAL A 291 -12.04 9.49 15.61
N GLY A 292 -13.31 9.11 15.63
CA GLY A 292 -13.99 8.57 16.81
C GLY A 292 -13.83 7.05 16.98
N HIS A 293 -13.21 6.36 16.03
CA HIS A 293 -13.09 4.90 16.08
C HIS A 293 -11.79 4.48 16.80
N PRO A 294 -11.83 3.54 17.78
CA PRO A 294 -10.70 3.22 18.66
C PRO A 294 -9.45 2.71 17.94
N VAL A 295 -9.63 2.00 16.81
CA VAL A 295 -8.52 1.58 15.94
C VAL A 295 -8.15 2.63 14.89
N ALA A 296 -9.12 3.14 14.13
CA ALA A 296 -8.84 4.00 12.98
C ALA A 296 -8.15 5.32 13.38
N VAL A 297 -8.46 5.85 14.57
CA VAL A 297 -7.88 7.10 15.09
C VAL A 297 -6.35 7.04 15.20
N ALA A 298 -5.79 5.85 15.41
CA ALA A 298 -4.35 5.59 15.42
C ALA A 298 -3.65 6.05 14.12
N VAL A 299 -4.36 5.99 12.99
CA VAL A 299 -3.90 6.43 11.67
C VAL A 299 -4.48 7.81 11.36
N ALA A 300 -5.82 7.93 11.36
CA ALA A 300 -6.51 9.12 10.89
C ALA A 300 -6.25 10.35 11.77
N GLY A 301 -6.11 10.18 13.08
CA GLY A 301 -5.85 11.28 14.01
C GLY A 301 -4.46 11.91 13.81
N ARG A 302 -3.53 11.18 13.21
CA ARG A 302 -2.14 11.63 12.94
C ARG A 302 -1.97 12.31 11.59
N LEU A 303 -3.04 12.43 10.82
CA LEU A 303 -3.08 13.08 9.51
C LEU A 303 -3.75 14.45 9.62
N VAL A 304 -3.31 15.37 8.77
CA VAL A 304 -3.94 16.68 8.59
C VAL A 304 -5.11 16.51 7.61
N TRP A 305 -6.27 17.01 7.99
CA TRP A 305 -7.50 16.96 7.19
C TRP A 305 -7.95 18.37 6.87
N GLU A 306 -8.66 18.54 5.75
CA GLU A 306 -9.35 19.77 5.40
C GLU A 306 -10.85 19.55 5.55
N VAL A 307 -11.51 20.35 6.38
CA VAL A 307 -12.97 20.35 6.57
C VAL A 307 -13.56 21.58 5.91
N GLU A 308 -14.57 21.39 5.07
CA GLU A 308 -15.31 22.49 4.45
C GLU A 308 -16.32 23.08 5.44
N CYS A 309 -15.89 24.03 6.25
CA CYS A 309 -16.76 24.66 7.27
C CYS A 309 -17.84 25.55 6.65
N ARG A 310 -17.56 26.13 5.47
CA ARG A 310 -18.49 26.90 4.63
C ARG A 310 -18.18 26.60 3.16
N PRO A 311 -19.12 26.76 2.22
CA PRO A 311 -18.87 26.49 0.79
C PRO A 311 -17.59 27.17 0.29
N GLY A 312 -16.64 26.36 -0.18
CA GLY A 312 -15.32 26.82 -0.67
C GLY A 312 -14.31 27.24 0.39
N VAL A 313 -14.68 27.27 1.68
CA VAL A 313 -13.79 27.62 2.79
C VAL A 313 -13.40 26.35 3.54
N TRP A 314 -12.15 25.95 3.34
CA TRP A 314 -11.55 24.76 3.93
C TRP A 314 -10.67 25.12 5.12
N GLN A 315 -10.88 24.45 6.24
CA GLN A 315 -10.06 24.58 7.44
C GLN A 315 -9.23 23.31 7.65
N ALA A 316 -7.91 23.48 7.78
CA ALA A 316 -7.01 22.38 8.09
C ALA A 316 -7.05 22.04 9.60
N VAL A 317 -7.10 20.75 9.94
CA VAL A 317 -7.16 20.23 11.32
C VAL A 317 -6.29 18.98 11.46
N LEU A 318 -5.55 18.86 12.56
CA LEU A 318 -4.82 17.65 12.94
C LEU A 318 -5.48 17.07 14.20
N PRO A 319 -6.36 16.05 14.09
CA PRO A 319 -7.20 15.63 15.21
C PRO A 319 -6.46 15.19 16.47
N ALA A 320 -5.22 14.70 16.35
CA ALA A 320 -4.41 14.34 17.51
C ALA A 320 -3.95 15.55 18.35
N LEU A 321 -3.96 16.77 17.79
CA LEU A 321 -3.46 17.98 18.45
C LEU A 321 -4.47 19.13 18.47
N ASP A 322 -5.54 19.05 17.69
CA ASP A 322 -6.55 20.11 17.53
C ASP A 322 -7.93 19.63 17.97
N GLU A 323 -8.74 20.56 18.45
CA GLU A 323 -10.17 20.37 18.53
C GLU A 323 -10.78 20.32 17.12
N LEU A 324 -11.80 19.47 16.94
CA LEU A 324 -12.46 19.35 15.65
C LEU A 324 -13.33 20.59 15.37
N PRO A 325 -13.29 21.13 14.14
CA PRO A 325 -14.11 22.29 13.78
C PRO A 325 -15.60 21.96 13.87
N ASP A 326 -16.41 22.92 14.29
CA ASP A 326 -17.86 22.82 14.22
C ASP A 326 -18.32 23.00 12.76
N ALA A 327 -18.76 21.90 12.14
CA ALA A 327 -19.14 21.85 10.73
C ALA A 327 -20.43 21.04 10.57
N ALA A 328 -21.19 21.35 9.51
CA ALA A 328 -22.41 20.63 9.20
C ALA A 328 -22.12 19.12 8.99
N ALA A 329 -23.06 18.24 9.37
CA ALA A 329 -22.89 16.79 9.27
C ALA A 329 -22.54 16.33 7.84
N GLN A 330 -23.13 16.97 6.83
CA GLN A 330 -22.93 16.73 5.41
C GLN A 330 -21.72 17.45 4.79
N ALA A 331 -20.97 18.23 5.59
CA ALA A 331 -19.82 18.96 5.09
C ALA A 331 -18.76 18.03 4.50
N SER A 332 -18.03 18.53 3.52
CA SER A 332 -16.97 17.79 2.85
C SER A 332 -15.72 17.75 3.73
N VAL A 333 -15.07 16.59 3.79
CA VAL A 333 -13.77 16.40 4.44
C VAL A 333 -12.84 15.67 3.49
N ARG A 334 -11.61 16.14 3.34
CA ARG A 334 -10.59 15.47 2.52
C ARG A 334 -9.24 15.49 3.20
N LEU A 335 -8.33 14.64 2.74
CA LEU A 335 -6.95 14.71 3.20
C LEU A 335 -6.30 16.00 2.71
N TRP A 336 -5.63 16.69 3.64
CA TRP A 336 -4.81 17.84 3.30
C TRP A 336 -3.63 17.43 2.41
N HIS A 337 -3.30 18.26 1.43
CA HIS A 337 -2.19 18.03 0.50
C HIS A 337 -1.36 19.30 0.31
N PRO A 338 0.00 19.25 0.31
CA PRO A 338 0.82 20.45 0.20
C PRO A 338 0.55 21.31 -1.04
N LEU A 339 0.25 20.70 -2.20
CA LEU A 339 -0.13 21.43 -3.41
C LEU A 339 -1.36 22.35 -3.28
N ARG A 340 -2.21 22.15 -2.27
CA ARG A 340 -3.38 23.01 -2.01
C ARG A 340 -3.08 24.15 -1.04
N SER A 341 -1.87 24.21 -0.51
CA SER A 341 -1.51 25.13 0.57
C SER A 341 -0.35 26.02 0.18
N GLU A 342 -0.38 27.22 0.73
CA GLU A 342 0.71 28.16 0.60
C GLU A 342 2.00 27.61 1.25
N PRO A 343 3.18 27.92 0.71
CA PRO A 343 4.45 27.42 1.22
C PRO A 343 4.67 27.66 2.72
N GLU A 344 4.26 28.82 3.24
CA GLU A 344 4.35 29.16 4.67
C GLU A 344 3.51 28.24 5.55
N SER A 345 2.28 27.94 5.11
CA SER A 345 1.40 26.98 5.81
C SER A 345 2.00 25.57 5.82
N VAL A 346 2.63 25.15 4.71
CA VAL A 346 3.33 23.86 4.64
C VAL A 346 4.49 23.81 5.64
N LEU A 347 5.31 24.87 5.71
CA LEU A 347 6.42 24.97 6.67
C LEU A 347 5.92 24.95 8.12
N SER A 348 4.85 25.69 8.42
CA SER A 348 4.22 25.69 9.75
C SER A 348 3.76 24.30 10.17
N TRP A 349 3.10 23.56 9.28
CA TRP A 349 2.72 22.16 9.56
C TRP A 349 3.93 21.27 9.82
N ARG A 350 5.03 21.45 9.07
CA ARG A 350 6.27 20.67 9.26
C ARG A 350 6.90 20.94 10.62
N ASP A 351 7.00 22.21 11.01
CA ASP A 351 7.53 22.63 12.31
C ASP A 351 6.66 22.11 13.46
N ARG A 352 5.33 22.21 13.31
CA ARG A 352 4.36 21.74 14.29
C ARG A 352 4.46 20.23 14.52
N LEU A 353 4.53 19.42 13.45
CA LEU A 353 4.66 17.96 13.56
C LEU A 353 5.98 17.54 14.23
N VAL A 354 7.09 18.18 13.86
CA VAL A 354 8.40 17.86 14.45
C VAL A 354 8.47 18.30 15.91
N SER A 355 7.88 19.45 16.25
CA SER A 355 7.84 19.94 17.63
C SER A 355 7.00 19.06 18.54
N ALA A 356 5.88 18.53 18.04
CA ALA A 356 5.02 17.60 18.76
C ALA A 356 5.54 16.14 18.78
N GLU A 357 6.67 15.85 18.12
CA GLU A 357 7.19 14.49 17.90
C GLU A 357 6.12 13.53 17.36
N LEU A 358 5.25 14.05 16.50
CA LEU A 358 4.14 13.31 15.92
C LEU A 358 4.58 12.66 14.60
N ARG A 359 4.70 11.33 14.62
CA ARG A 359 4.96 10.54 13.41
C ARG A 359 3.67 10.34 12.62
N GLN A 360 3.67 10.75 11.34
CA GLN A 360 2.62 10.47 10.39
C GLN A 360 2.74 9.03 9.83
N PRO A 361 1.61 8.37 9.54
CA PRO A 361 1.61 7.00 9.02
C PRO A 361 2.17 6.88 7.59
N PHE A 362 2.16 7.97 6.83
CA PHE A 362 2.84 8.13 5.54
C PHE A 362 3.28 9.59 5.35
N LYS A 363 4.08 9.87 4.32
CA LYS A 363 4.49 11.24 3.98
C LYS A 363 3.28 12.07 3.51
N GLN A 364 2.74 12.91 4.38
CA GLN A 364 1.70 13.89 4.03
C GLN A 364 2.25 15.32 4.07
N VAL A 365 2.66 15.82 5.23
CA VAL A 365 3.14 17.21 5.37
C VAL A 365 4.53 17.40 4.72
N PHE A 366 5.29 16.33 4.66
CA PHE A 366 6.55 16.23 3.92
C PHE A 366 6.39 15.56 2.55
N ARG A 367 5.18 15.53 2.00
CA ARG A 367 4.91 14.93 0.69
C ARG A 367 5.53 15.77 -0.42
N GLU A 368 6.25 15.11 -1.31
CA GLU A 368 6.82 15.69 -2.52
C GLU A 368 5.68 16.21 -3.43
N SER A 369 5.83 17.43 -3.95
CA SER A 369 4.82 18.10 -4.78
C SER A 369 5.41 18.44 -6.15
N TYR A 370 4.71 18.08 -7.22
CA TYR A 370 5.18 18.27 -8.60
C TYR A 370 4.21 19.17 -9.37
N PRO A 371 4.34 20.50 -9.26
CA PRO A 371 3.59 21.40 -10.12
C PRO A 371 4.03 21.26 -11.58
N LEU A 372 3.13 21.60 -12.50
CA LEU A 372 3.43 21.65 -13.93
C LEU A 372 4.43 22.78 -14.22
N THR A 373 5.55 22.44 -14.86
CA THR A 373 6.64 23.37 -15.17
C THR A 373 6.40 24.10 -16.50
N ALA A 374 7.12 25.19 -16.75
CA ALA A 374 7.06 25.89 -18.04
C ALA A 374 7.53 24.99 -19.21
N ALA A 375 8.55 24.16 -19.00
CA ALA A 375 9.03 23.20 -20.01
C ALA A 375 7.96 22.18 -20.40
N GLU A 376 7.20 21.67 -19.43
CA GLU A 376 6.10 20.73 -19.68
C GLU A 376 4.90 21.40 -20.36
N ARG A 377 4.61 22.67 -20.05
CA ARG A 377 3.62 23.45 -20.81
C ARG A 377 4.02 23.62 -22.27
N ALA A 378 5.31 23.85 -22.53
CA ALA A 378 5.85 23.96 -23.89
C ALA A 378 5.85 22.62 -24.64
N SER A 379 6.15 21.50 -23.97
CA SER A 379 6.11 20.16 -24.55
C SER A 379 4.68 19.67 -24.83
N GLY A 380 3.70 20.12 -24.06
CA GLY A 380 2.28 19.89 -24.31
C GLY A 380 1.76 18.53 -23.84
N ASP A 381 2.20 17.42 -24.44
CA ASP A 381 1.63 16.07 -24.26
C ASP A 381 2.47 15.13 -23.38
N HIS A 382 3.70 15.53 -23.00
CA HIS A 382 4.61 14.67 -22.24
C HIS A 382 5.57 15.45 -21.34
N SER A 383 6.04 14.77 -20.29
CA SER A 383 7.13 15.26 -19.44
C SER A 383 8.41 14.48 -19.71
N LEU A 384 9.52 15.21 -19.80
CA LEU A 384 10.89 14.68 -19.88
C LEU A 384 11.65 14.74 -18.55
N ARG A 385 10.97 15.16 -17.47
CA ARG A 385 11.60 15.42 -16.16
C ARG A 385 12.38 14.24 -15.60
N PHE A 386 11.96 13.02 -15.94
CA PHE A 386 12.54 11.76 -15.49
C PHE A 386 13.01 10.89 -16.65
N ALA A 387 13.26 11.49 -17.83
CA ALA A 387 13.82 10.76 -18.96
C ALA A 387 15.34 10.64 -18.83
N ALA A 388 15.91 9.65 -19.52
CA ALA A 388 17.34 9.39 -19.63
C ALA A 388 18.06 9.00 -18.32
N HIS A 389 17.35 8.51 -17.30
CA HIS A 389 18.01 7.88 -16.14
C HIS A 389 18.29 6.40 -16.41
N LEU A 390 19.54 5.99 -16.16
CA LEU A 390 19.97 4.59 -16.11
C LEU A 390 19.60 3.99 -14.75
N VAL A 391 18.85 2.88 -14.80
CA VAL A 391 18.29 2.21 -13.62
C VAL A 391 18.45 0.70 -13.69
N HIS A 392 18.56 0.04 -12.54
CA HIS A 392 18.54 -1.42 -12.45
C HIS A 392 17.15 -1.95 -12.85
N TYR A 393 17.07 -2.62 -14.01
CA TYR A 393 15.79 -2.96 -14.62
C TYR A 393 14.94 -3.91 -13.75
N ARG A 394 15.56 -4.95 -13.17
CA ARG A 394 14.83 -5.92 -12.31
C ARG A 394 14.23 -5.26 -11.06
N ARG A 395 14.93 -4.27 -10.49
CA ARG A 395 14.43 -3.49 -9.34
C ARG A 395 13.28 -2.56 -9.78
N LEU A 396 13.43 -1.88 -10.92
CA LEU A 396 12.37 -1.06 -11.52
C LEU A 396 11.09 -1.86 -11.76
N PHE A 397 11.20 -3.01 -12.43
CA PHE A 397 10.07 -3.88 -12.72
C PHE A 397 9.38 -4.42 -11.46
N ALA A 398 10.14 -4.74 -10.41
CA ALA A 398 9.57 -5.12 -9.11
C ALA A 398 8.81 -3.96 -8.46
N LEU A 399 9.35 -2.74 -8.57
CA LEU A 399 8.76 -1.53 -7.98
C LEU A 399 7.48 -1.09 -8.72
N PHE A 400 7.42 -1.23 -10.05
CA PHE A 400 6.17 -1.06 -10.81
C PHE A 400 5.05 -1.92 -10.24
N ARG A 401 5.30 -3.22 -10.07
CA ARG A 401 4.32 -4.17 -9.51
C ARG A 401 3.95 -3.85 -8.05
N ALA A 402 4.89 -3.34 -7.27
CA ALA A 402 4.63 -2.93 -5.89
C ALA A 402 3.73 -1.69 -5.80
N ARG A 403 3.81 -0.78 -6.78
CA ARG A 403 3.03 0.47 -6.82
C ARG A 403 1.80 0.40 -7.73
N GLY A 404 1.40 -0.80 -8.18
CA GLY A 404 0.19 -1.00 -8.99
C GLY A 404 0.32 -0.62 -10.46
N TRP A 405 1.55 -0.39 -10.95
CA TRP A 405 1.82 -0.17 -12.37
C TRP A 405 1.89 -1.51 -13.12
N ARG A 406 1.38 -1.51 -14.34
CA ARG A 406 1.38 -2.67 -15.24
C ARG A 406 2.38 -2.43 -16.35
N SER A 407 3.27 -3.39 -16.55
CA SER A 407 4.26 -3.42 -17.63
C SER A 407 4.57 -4.87 -17.96
N ASN A 408 4.91 -5.15 -19.22
CA ASN A 408 5.50 -6.39 -19.63
C ASN A 408 6.95 -6.46 -19.12
N LEU A 409 7.42 -7.68 -18.86
CA LEU A 409 8.85 -7.87 -18.60
C LEU A 409 9.60 -7.59 -19.91
N LEU A 410 10.72 -6.90 -19.85
CA LEU A 410 11.64 -6.67 -20.97
C LEU A 410 12.65 -7.82 -21.02
N GLY A 411 13.16 -8.10 -22.21
CA GLY A 411 14.19 -9.10 -22.43
C GLY A 411 14.56 -9.29 -23.90
N PRO A 412 15.46 -10.23 -24.18
CA PRO A 412 16.15 -10.35 -25.47
C PRO A 412 15.32 -11.01 -26.58
N TRP A 413 14.00 -10.98 -26.49
CA TRP A 413 13.10 -11.50 -27.52
C TRP A 413 12.57 -10.36 -28.40
N ASP A 414 12.03 -10.71 -29.57
CA ASP A 414 11.50 -9.73 -30.53
C ASP A 414 10.39 -8.88 -29.90
N GLY A 415 10.57 -7.55 -29.97
CA GLY A 415 9.68 -6.57 -29.33
C GLY A 415 9.76 -6.54 -27.80
N GLY A 416 10.77 -7.15 -27.19
CA GLY A 416 11.01 -7.16 -25.74
C GLY A 416 11.99 -6.10 -25.24
N GLY A 417 12.54 -5.26 -26.12
CA GLY A 417 13.55 -4.25 -25.77
C GLY A 417 12.98 -3.02 -25.05
N ASP A 418 11.71 -2.71 -25.23
CA ASP A 418 11.03 -1.56 -24.61
C ASP A 418 9.57 -1.87 -24.28
N ASP A 419 9.00 -1.08 -23.36
CA ASP A 419 7.58 -1.11 -23.04
C ASP A 419 7.16 0.21 -22.39
N THR A 420 5.85 0.39 -22.21
CA THR A 420 5.28 1.51 -21.47
C THR A 420 4.57 1.01 -20.22
N ALA A 421 5.18 1.25 -19.07
CA ALA A 421 4.55 1.00 -17.78
C ALA A 421 3.36 1.94 -17.61
N LYS A 422 2.21 1.41 -17.18
CA LYS A 422 0.95 2.17 -17.06
C LYS A 422 0.26 1.97 -15.72
N ARG A 423 -0.32 3.03 -15.18
CA ARG A 423 -1.19 2.99 -13.99
C ARG A 423 -2.43 3.84 -14.23
N THR A 424 -3.57 3.31 -13.80
CA THR A 424 -4.83 4.04 -13.79
C THR A 424 -5.00 4.77 -12.46
N LEU A 425 -5.50 6.00 -12.51
CA LEU A 425 -5.68 6.93 -11.39
C LEU A 425 -7.07 7.58 -11.48
N ALA A 426 -7.44 8.36 -10.47
CA ALA A 426 -8.70 9.12 -10.43
C ALA A 426 -9.96 8.28 -10.68
N GLY A 427 -10.08 7.14 -9.99
CA GLY A 427 -11.25 6.26 -10.09
C GLY A 427 -11.48 5.72 -11.49
N GLY A 428 -10.41 5.52 -12.27
CA GLY A 428 -10.51 5.04 -13.65
C GLY A 428 -10.49 6.12 -14.73
N ALA A 429 -10.56 7.40 -14.36
CA ALA A 429 -10.69 8.49 -15.33
C ALA A 429 -9.38 8.84 -16.06
N TRP A 430 -8.23 8.56 -15.44
CA TRP A 430 -6.92 8.95 -15.97
C TRP A 430 -5.94 7.77 -15.97
N GLN A 431 -5.03 7.75 -16.94
CA GLN A 431 -3.94 6.80 -17.03
C GLN A 431 -2.63 7.54 -17.19
N VAL A 432 -1.67 7.26 -16.32
CA VAL A 432 -0.27 7.66 -16.51
C VAL A 432 0.49 6.54 -17.20
N ARG A 433 1.45 6.93 -18.05
CA ARG A 433 2.33 6.06 -18.83
C ARG A 433 3.78 6.52 -18.68
N LEU A 434 4.69 5.60 -18.38
CA LEU A 434 6.14 5.82 -18.35
C LEU A 434 6.80 4.89 -19.36
N ALA A 435 7.44 5.46 -20.38
CA ALA A 435 8.26 4.69 -21.30
C ALA A 435 9.56 4.23 -20.62
N HIS A 436 10.04 3.05 -20.99
CA HIS A 436 11.34 2.52 -20.56
C HIS A 436 11.84 1.48 -21.58
N ALA A 437 13.16 1.40 -21.72
CA ALA A 437 13.83 0.48 -22.63
C ALA A 437 15.05 -0.14 -21.94
N LEU A 438 15.43 -1.37 -22.31
CA LEU A 438 16.70 -1.94 -21.89
C LEU A 438 17.86 -1.09 -22.42
N SER A 439 18.94 -1.03 -21.66
CA SER A 439 20.16 -0.39 -22.13
C SER A 439 20.85 -1.28 -23.15
N ASP A 440 21.24 -0.71 -24.29
CA ASP A 440 22.02 -1.43 -25.31
C ASP A 440 23.39 -1.89 -24.77
N ASP A 441 23.95 -1.13 -23.82
CA ASP A 441 25.25 -1.39 -23.22
C ASP A 441 25.21 -2.50 -22.13
N ASP A 442 24.07 -2.67 -21.44
CA ASP A 442 23.97 -3.58 -20.29
C ASP A 442 22.52 -4.10 -20.14
N PRO A 443 22.27 -5.40 -20.37
CA PRO A 443 20.93 -5.99 -20.32
C PRO A 443 20.34 -6.04 -18.91
N GLU A 444 21.11 -5.77 -17.85
CA GLU A 444 20.60 -5.62 -16.49
C GLU A 444 20.06 -4.21 -16.19
N LEU A 445 20.37 -3.25 -17.07
CA LEU A 445 19.98 -1.85 -16.95
C LEU A 445 18.84 -1.50 -17.92
N ALA A 446 18.09 -0.47 -17.54
CA ALA A 446 17.11 0.17 -18.39
C ALA A 446 17.29 1.68 -18.36
N VAL A 447 16.83 2.34 -19.43
CA VAL A 447 16.73 3.79 -19.54
C VAL A 447 15.26 4.17 -19.41
N THR A 448 14.98 5.11 -18.51
CA THR A 448 13.65 5.72 -18.36
C THR A 448 13.38 6.74 -19.45
N GLY A 449 12.13 6.84 -19.89
CA GLY A 449 11.71 7.68 -21.00
C GLY A 449 10.64 8.71 -20.62
N ARG A 450 9.80 9.04 -21.59
CA ARG A 450 8.76 10.07 -21.47
C ARG A 450 7.65 9.61 -20.52
N VAL A 451 7.10 10.57 -19.75
CA VAL A 451 5.86 10.39 -19.00
C VAL A 451 4.70 11.02 -19.78
N ARG A 452 3.61 10.27 -19.98
CA ARG A 452 2.40 10.71 -20.69
C ARG A 452 1.15 10.43 -19.88
N PHE A 453 0.07 11.14 -20.21
CA PHE A 453 -1.24 10.96 -19.61
C PHE A 453 -2.29 10.72 -20.69
N ALA A 454 -3.27 9.88 -20.37
CA ALA A 454 -4.44 9.65 -21.19
C ALA A 454 -5.71 9.74 -20.33
N ARG A 455 -6.76 10.32 -20.88
CA ARG A 455 -8.09 10.38 -20.28
C ARG A 455 -8.96 9.25 -20.80
N ARG A 456 -9.80 8.69 -19.92
CA ARG A 456 -10.80 7.69 -20.28
C ARG A 456 -11.96 8.35 -21.04
N THR A 457 -12.30 7.80 -22.19
CA THR A 457 -13.46 8.17 -23.02
C THR A 457 -14.33 6.94 -23.29
N GLN A 458 -15.49 7.12 -23.94
CA GLN A 458 -16.34 6.01 -24.37
C GLN A 458 -15.63 5.08 -25.37
N SER A 459 -14.73 5.62 -26.20
CA SER A 459 -13.97 4.88 -27.22
C SER A 459 -12.66 4.30 -26.72
N GLY A 460 -12.27 4.53 -25.46
CA GLY A 460 -11.06 3.97 -24.87
C GLY A 460 -10.20 5.00 -24.14
N TRP A 461 -8.89 4.93 -24.33
CA TRP A 461 -7.93 5.89 -23.76
C TRP A 461 -7.54 6.89 -24.84
N CYS A 462 -7.70 8.18 -24.55
CA CYS A 462 -7.29 9.27 -25.43
C CYS A 462 -6.13 10.03 -24.78
N ASP A 463 -5.03 10.23 -25.49
CA ASP A 463 -3.89 11.00 -24.99
C ASP A 463 -4.32 12.44 -24.70
N ALA A 464 -3.84 12.99 -23.58
CA ALA A 464 -4.26 14.27 -23.07
C ALA A 464 -3.08 15.23 -22.96
N ARG A 465 -3.35 16.53 -23.11
CA ARG A 465 -2.37 17.56 -22.80
C ARG A 465 -2.11 17.57 -21.29
N LEU A 466 -0.87 17.81 -20.88
CA LEU A 466 -0.50 17.87 -19.47
C LEU A 466 -1.27 18.96 -18.70
N GLU A 467 -1.65 20.05 -19.38
CA GLU A 467 -2.46 21.14 -18.81
C GLU A 467 -3.91 20.73 -18.50
N GLU A 468 -4.41 19.66 -19.12
CA GLU A 468 -5.76 19.14 -18.88
C GLU A 468 -5.78 18.12 -17.72
N VAL A 469 -4.61 17.62 -17.31
CA VAL A 469 -4.49 16.67 -16.21
C VAL A 469 -4.73 17.40 -14.89
N PRO A 470 -5.63 16.90 -14.02
CA PRO A 470 -5.83 17.49 -12.70
C PRO A 470 -4.49 17.60 -11.93
N PRO A 471 -4.18 18.73 -11.29
CA PRO A 471 -2.86 18.94 -10.67
C PRO A 471 -2.45 17.87 -9.66
N LEU A 472 -3.39 17.35 -8.87
CA LEU A 472 -3.13 16.24 -7.96
C LEU A 472 -2.80 14.94 -8.69
N VAL A 473 -3.56 14.60 -9.74
CA VAL A 473 -3.30 13.39 -10.55
C VAL A 473 -1.91 13.46 -11.16
N PHE A 474 -1.54 14.62 -11.72
CA PHE A 474 -0.20 14.84 -12.27
C PHE A 474 0.86 14.66 -11.17
N SER A 475 0.70 15.33 -10.03
CA SER A 475 1.70 15.29 -8.96
C SER A 475 1.89 13.90 -8.36
N GLU A 476 0.80 13.19 -8.09
CA GLU A 476 0.83 11.84 -7.54
C GLU A 476 1.46 10.84 -8.51
N ALA A 477 1.17 10.98 -9.81
CA ALA A 477 1.81 10.19 -10.86
C ALA A 477 3.33 10.47 -10.94
N MET A 478 3.73 11.75 -10.92
CA MET A 478 5.14 12.13 -10.98
C MET A 478 5.90 11.72 -9.72
N ARG A 479 5.24 11.68 -8.55
CA ARG A 479 5.81 11.16 -7.30
C ARG A 479 6.15 9.67 -7.39
N ASP A 480 5.30 8.88 -8.04
CA ASP A 480 5.62 7.47 -8.32
C ASP A 480 6.85 7.34 -9.22
N VAL A 481 6.93 8.16 -10.29
CA VAL A 481 8.06 8.13 -11.22
C VAL A 481 9.36 8.58 -10.54
N ASP A 482 9.33 9.62 -9.71
CA ASP A 482 10.49 10.03 -8.89
C ASP A 482 10.96 8.90 -7.98
N LEU A 483 10.03 8.21 -7.30
CA LEU A 483 10.38 7.06 -6.48
C LEU A 483 11.08 5.97 -7.31
N PHE A 484 10.57 5.69 -8.52
CA PHE A 484 11.18 4.70 -9.41
C PHE A 484 12.63 5.06 -9.72
N VAL A 485 12.88 6.26 -10.21
CA VAL A 485 14.22 6.73 -10.53
C VAL A 485 15.11 6.77 -9.28
N ALA A 486 14.62 7.34 -8.18
CA ALA A 486 15.40 7.54 -6.96
C ALA A 486 15.85 6.22 -6.31
N VAL A 487 15.03 5.16 -6.35
CA VAL A 487 15.34 3.86 -5.74
C VAL A 487 16.17 2.98 -6.67
N THR A 488 16.00 3.12 -7.99
CA THR A 488 16.56 2.17 -8.96
C THR A 488 17.73 2.72 -9.76
N SER A 489 18.04 4.01 -9.65
CA SER A 489 19.20 4.64 -10.27
C SER A 489 20.49 3.96 -9.84
N ILE A 490 21.34 3.65 -10.82
CA ILE A 490 22.69 3.09 -10.58
C ILE A 490 23.57 4.03 -9.75
N ALA A 491 23.26 5.33 -9.72
CA ALA A 491 24.00 6.29 -8.91
C ALA A 491 23.70 6.18 -7.39
N ALA A 492 22.64 5.46 -7.02
CA ALA A 492 22.25 5.19 -5.64
C ALA A 492 22.80 3.87 -5.09
N ASP A 493 23.44 3.03 -5.92
CA ASP A 493 23.94 1.70 -5.54
C ASP A 493 25.40 1.75 -5.02
N PRO A 494 25.64 1.39 -3.74
CA PRO A 494 26.99 1.32 -3.16
C PRO A 494 27.72 -0.01 -3.41
N ASP A 495 27.03 -1.09 -3.81
CA ASP A 495 27.62 -2.42 -4.04
C ASP A 495 28.06 -2.61 -5.50
N TRP A 496 27.54 -1.78 -6.42
CA TRP A 496 27.98 -1.71 -7.82
C TRP A 496 29.31 -0.94 -7.98
N ILE A 497 30.30 -1.29 -7.15
CA ILE A 497 31.66 -0.74 -7.13
C ILE A 497 32.60 -1.90 -7.50
N ASP A 498 32.67 -2.20 -8.79
CA ASP A 498 33.86 -2.84 -9.35
C ASP A 498 34.72 -1.73 -9.97
N PRO A 499 35.76 -1.25 -9.26
CA PRO A 499 36.64 -0.19 -9.76
C PRO A 499 37.49 -0.63 -10.95
N ASP A 500 37.58 -1.95 -11.23
CA ASP A 500 38.41 -2.55 -12.28
C ASP A 500 37.58 -3.11 -13.45
N GLY A 501 36.26 -2.90 -13.43
CA GLY A 501 35.35 -3.34 -14.48
C GLY A 501 35.48 -2.52 -15.79
N PRO A 502 35.12 -3.11 -16.95
CA PRO A 502 35.36 -2.51 -18.27
C PRO A 502 34.72 -1.13 -18.52
N ASP A 503 33.69 -0.73 -17.74
CA ASP A 503 33.07 0.60 -17.87
C ASP A 503 33.26 1.50 -16.63
N ALA A 504 34.27 1.25 -15.80
CA ALA A 504 34.52 1.98 -14.55
C ALA A 504 34.52 3.52 -14.73
N GLU A 505 35.07 4.02 -15.84
CA GLU A 505 35.18 5.46 -16.12
C GLU A 505 33.85 6.11 -16.56
N ARG A 506 33.05 5.41 -17.38
CA ARG A 506 31.70 5.86 -17.78
C ARG A 506 30.75 5.84 -16.57
N ARG A 507 30.88 4.83 -15.69
CA ARG A 507 30.13 4.70 -14.43
C ARG A 507 30.50 5.79 -13.42
N ARG A 508 31.80 6.12 -13.30
CA ARG A 508 32.29 7.25 -12.51
C ARG A 508 31.74 8.57 -13.04
N SER A 509 31.81 8.79 -14.35
CA SER A 509 31.28 10.00 -15.01
C SER A 509 29.76 10.17 -14.83
N TYR A 510 28.96 9.10 -14.95
CA TYR A 510 27.52 9.15 -14.67
C TYR A 510 27.24 9.48 -13.20
N ARG A 511 28.01 8.91 -12.27
CA ARG A 511 27.88 9.16 -10.83
C ARG A 511 28.27 10.59 -10.45
N GLU A 512 29.37 11.10 -10.98
CA GLU A 512 29.78 12.50 -10.80
C GLU A 512 28.70 13.43 -11.31
N ARG A 513 28.18 13.19 -12.53
CA ARG A 513 27.04 13.96 -13.07
C ARG A 513 25.80 13.85 -12.19
N PHE A 514 25.49 12.68 -11.62
CA PHE A 514 24.34 12.49 -10.74
C PHE A 514 24.53 13.16 -9.36
N GLY A 515 25.73 13.11 -8.77
CA GLY A 515 26.05 13.85 -7.54
C GLY A 515 26.16 15.36 -7.76
N LEU A 516 26.45 15.79 -8.99
CA LEU A 516 26.44 17.19 -9.44
C LEU A 516 25.05 17.67 -9.90
N ALA A 517 24.11 16.76 -10.14
CA ALA A 517 22.74 17.10 -10.52
C ALA A 517 21.99 17.80 -9.37
N GLU A 518 20.90 18.47 -9.72
CA GLU A 518 19.98 19.01 -8.70
C GLU A 518 19.40 17.87 -7.84
N LEU A 519 19.12 18.18 -6.57
CA LEU A 519 18.49 17.22 -5.68
C LEU A 519 17.10 16.85 -6.21
N THR A 520 16.78 15.56 -6.19
CA THR A 520 15.41 15.09 -6.42
C THR A 520 14.48 15.66 -5.34
N ALA A 521 13.17 15.70 -5.62
CA ALA A 521 12.19 16.21 -4.66
C ALA A 521 12.25 15.45 -3.33
N SER A 522 12.44 14.12 -3.39
CA SER A 522 12.65 13.28 -2.22
C SER A 522 13.88 13.68 -1.39
N ALA A 523 14.99 14.07 -2.05
CA ALA A 523 16.21 14.51 -1.37
C ALA A 523 16.07 15.92 -0.77
N LEU A 524 15.32 16.82 -1.41
CA LEU A 524 14.96 18.12 -0.85
C LEU A 524 14.13 17.97 0.43
N VAL A 525 13.15 17.07 0.43
CA VAL A 525 12.37 16.73 1.64
C VAL A 525 13.28 16.22 2.75
N ARG A 526 14.23 15.33 2.44
CA ARG A 526 15.20 14.84 3.46
C ARG A 526 16.06 15.96 4.01
N ARG A 527 16.57 16.85 3.16
CA ARG A 527 17.33 18.04 3.60
C ARG A 527 16.55 18.84 4.62
N GLU A 528 15.28 19.07 4.32
CA GLU A 528 14.40 19.85 5.16
C GLU A 528 14.09 19.17 6.51
N VAL A 529 13.88 17.85 6.49
CA VAL A 529 13.69 17.07 7.73
C VAL A 529 14.98 17.06 8.56
N LEU A 530 16.14 16.89 7.93
CA LEU A 530 17.43 16.93 8.61
C LEU A 530 17.69 18.28 9.27
N GLY A 531 17.34 19.39 8.60
CA GLY A 531 17.44 20.74 9.17
C GLY A 531 16.66 20.91 10.47
N ARG A 532 15.59 20.13 10.67
CA ARG A 532 14.74 20.15 11.89
C ARG A 532 15.16 19.11 12.94
N ILE A 533 15.67 17.96 12.51
CA ILE A 533 16.04 16.86 13.40
C ILE A 533 17.46 17.01 13.95
N VAL A 534 18.44 17.31 13.09
CA VAL A 534 19.86 17.35 13.45
C VAL A 534 20.15 18.29 14.64
N PRO A 535 19.56 19.50 14.73
CA PRO A 535 19.77 20.39 15.88
C PRO A 535 19.34 19.80 17.23
N ARG A 536 18.43 18.80 17.22
CA ARG A 536 17.92 18.13 18.42
C ARG A 536 18.75 16.88 18.80
N LEU A 537 19.77 16.54 18.02
CA LEU A 537 20.63 15.39 18.26
C LEU A 537 21.89 15.79 19.04
N ARG A 538 22.47 14.81 19.74
CA ARG A 538 23.75 14.96 20.45
C ARG A 538 24.92 15.37 19.55
N ILE A 539 24.79 15.15 18.25
CA ILE A 539 25.81 15.47 17.23
C ILE A 539 25.60 16.85 16.58
N ALA A 540 24.63 17.66 17.04
CA ALA A 540 24.29 18.94 16.42
C ALA A 540 25.50 19.84 16.16
N GLY A 541 26.39 20.01 17.15
CA GLY A 541 27.60 20.83 17.03
C GLY A 541 28.70 20.26 16.11
N ARG A 542 28.48 19.08 15.52
CA ARG A 542 29.36 18.42 14.55
C ARG A 542 28.75 18.37 13.15
N CYS A 543 27.53 18.87 12.96
CA CYS A 543 26.79 18.68 11.73
C CYS A 543 26.37 20.00 11.09
N VAL A 544 26.51 20.09 9.77
CA VAL A 544 26.02 21.21 8.95
C VAL A 544 25.21 20.65 7.79
N VAL A 545 23.97 21.11 7.64
CA VAL A 545 23.11 20.75 6.50
C VAL A 545 23.35 21.75 5.38
N GLU A 546 24.03 21.32 4.32
CA GLU A 546 24.30 22.14 3.14
C GLU A 546 23.23 21.91 2.05
N ALA A 547 23.47 22.44 0.84
CA ALA A 547 22.56 22.30 -0.29
C ALA A 547 22.33 20.83 -0.69
N ARG A 548 23.37 19.99 -0.68
CA ARG A 548 23.32 18.60 -1.19
C ARG A 548 23.85 17.55 -0.23
N HIS A 549 24.47 17.99 0.86
CA HIS A 549 25.16 17.11 1.79
C HIS A 549 24.79 17.44 3.23
N LEU A 550 24.78 16.42 4.08
CA LEU A 550 24.96 16.57 5.50
C LEU A 550 26.47 16.44 5.77
N VAL A 551 27.11 17.53 6.14
CA VAL A 551 28.52 17.55 6.55
C VAL A 551 28.60 17.15 8.02
N VAL A 552 29.52 16.23 8.33
CA VAL A 552 29.72 15.67 9.67
C VAL A 552 31.20 15.72 10.00
N ARG A 553 31.56 16.47 11.05
CA ARG A 553 32.93 16.55 11.56
C ARG A 553 33.17 15.45 12.58
N GLY A 554 33.99 14.47 12.23
CA GLY A 554 34.54 13.49 13.16
C GLY A 554 35.84 13.96 13.80
N GLU A 555 36.55 13.06 14.49
CA GLU A 555 37.90 13.32 15.03
C GLU A 555 39.01 12.89 14.05
N LEU A 556 38.73 11.91 13.19
CA LEU A 556 39.67 11.38 12.19
C LEU A 556 39.56 12.11 10.85
N ALA A 557 38.35 12.47 10.41
CA ALA A 557 38.13 13.22 9.18
C ALA A 557 36.82 14.03 9.19
N THR A 558 36.64 14.87 8.18
CA THR A 558 35.34 15.50 7.88
C THR A 558 34.66 14.74 6.76
N TYR A 559 33.37 14.45 6.92
CA TYR A 559 32.60 13.60 6.03
C TYR A 559 31.44 14.38 5.40
N ARG A 560 31.19 14.21 4.11
CA ARG A 560 30.02 14.74 3.41
C ARG A 560 29.11 13.59 3.01
N ILE A 561 27.90 13.54 3.56
CA ILE A 561 26.90 12.52 3.24
C ILE A 561 25.90 13.09 2.25
N HIS A 562 25.86 12.56 1.02
CA HIS A 562 24.95 13.04 -0.03
C HIS A 562 23.49 12.74 0.30
N LEU A 563 22.60 13.74 0.21
CA LEU A 563 21.21 13.65 0.68
C LEU A 563 20.30 12.78 -0.21
N GLY A 564 20.68 12.57 -1.48
CA GLY A 564 19.97 11.70 -2.40
C GLY A 564 20.37 10.22 -2.29
N SER A 565 21.68 9.95 -2.30
CA SER A 565 22.22 8.58 -2.38
C SER A 565 22.68 8.02 -1.03
N ALA A 566 22.86 8.87 -0.01
CA ALA A 566 23.52 8.53 1.25
C ALA A 566 25.00 8.10 1.10
N ASN A 567 25.64 8.41 -0.03
CA ASN A 567 27.08 8.15 -0.24
C ASN A 567 27.91 9.10 0.63
N VAL A 568 29.07 8.62 1.10
CA VAL A 568 29.96 9.38 1.97
C VAL A 568 31.27 9.63 1.24
N VAL A 569 31.71 10.88 1.25
CA VAL A 569 33.05 11.30 0.81
C VAL A 569 33.76 12.04 1.95
N MET A 570 35.08 11.92 2.04
CA MET A 570 35.91 12.63 3.00
C MET A 570 36.46 13.94 2.44
N GLU A 571 36.60 14.95 3.28
CA GLU A 571 37.33 16.18 2.99
C GLU A 571 38.74 16.15 3.62
N PRO A 572 39.77 16.71 2.95
CA PRO A 572 39.73 17.34 1.61
C PRO A 572 39.97 16.34 0.46
N SER A 573 40.28 15.08 0.76
CA SER A 573 40.75 14.09 -0.23
C SER A 573 39.71 13.73 -1.30
N GLY A 574 38.42 13.92 -1.03
CA GLY A 574 37.32 13.45 -1.88
C GLY A 574 37.16 11.93 -1.85
N ALA A 575 37.91 11.21 -1.01
CA ALA A 575 37.90 9.76 -0.96
C ALA A 575 36.55 9.23 -0.47
N TYR A 576 36.00 8.23 -1.16
CA TYR A 576 34.74 7.59 -0.77
C TYR A 576 34.94 6.67 0.43
N VAL A 577 33.94 6.66 1.32
CA VAL A 577 33.85 5.70 2.43
C VAL A 577 32.59 4.85 2.22
N CYS A 578 32.78 3.58 1.88
CA CYS A 578 31.70 2.62 1.80
C CYS A 578 31.34 2.14 3.20
N ILE A 579 30.12 2.45 3.63
CA ILE A 579 29.54 2.02 4.90
C ILE A 579 28.30 1.21 4.55
N VAL A 580 28.44 -0.11 4.64
CA VAL A 580 27.33 -1.05 4.45
C VAL A 580 26.59 -1.18 5.78
N PRO A 581 25.26 -1.03 5.81
CA PRO A 581 24.49 -1.29 7.02
C PRO A 581 24.64 -2.76 7.39
N SER A 582 25.22 -3.07 8.54
CA SER A 582 25.09 -4.41 9.12
C SER A 582 23.62 -4.58 9.52
N GLY A 583 22.97 -5.64 9.02
CA GLY A 583 21.57 -5.95 9.29
C GLY A 583 21.36 -6.26 10.78
N GLY A 584 21.25 -5.22 11.60
CA GLY A 584 21.19 -5.33 13.05
C GLY A 584 21.16 -3.95 13.70
N ALA A 585 19.99 -3.60 14.23
CA ALA A 585 19.67 -2.52 15.16
C ALA A 585 20.84 -1.65 15.67
N GLY A 586 20.79 -0.34 15.38
CA GLY A 586 21.76 0.60 15.94
C GLY A 586 21.55 2.09 15.67
N ALA A 587 20.51 2.53 14.95
CA ALA A 587 20.07 3.91 15.14
C ALA A 587 19.36 3.93 16.51
N GLY A 588 19.95 4.58 17.52
CA GLY A 588 19.21 4.96 18.72
C GLY A 588 17.86 5.58 18.32
N ARG A 589 16.84 5.48 19.18
CA ARG A 589 15.45 5.93 18.94
C ARG A 589 15.35 7.42 18.57
N VAL A 590 15.86 7.80 17.40
CA VAL A 590 15.75 9.14 16.83
C VAL A 590 14.34 9.21 16.28
N PHE A 591 13.59 10.19 16.77
CA PHE A 591 12.28 10.51 16.23
C PHE A 591 12.42 10.81 14.73
N LEU A 592 11.52 10.24 13.93
CA LEU A 592 11.34 10.57 12.52
C LEU A 592 9.86 10.87 12.29
N PRO A 593 9.51 11.95 11.57
CA PRO A 593 8.13 12.35 11.32
C PRO A 593 7.38 11.38 10.40
N PHE A 594 8.09 10.47 9.71
CA PHE A 594 7.54 9.40 8.86
C PHE A 594 8.63 8.34 8.62
N GLU A 595 8.27 7.20 8.05
CA GLU A 595 9.25 6.18 7.64
C GLU A 595 9.93 6.55 6.32
N ASP A 596 11.27 6.64 6.31
CA ASP A 596 12.10 6.78 5.11
C ASP A 596 13.45 6.10 5.37
N GLU A 597 13.70 5.01 4.64
CA GLU A 597 14.91 4.18 4.82
C GLU A 597 16.19 4.96 4.52
N ARG A 598 16.18 5.83 3.50
CA ARG A 598 17.36 6.61 3.11
C ARG A 598 17.68 7.68 4.14
N LEU A 599 16.67 8.38 4.66
CA LEU A 599 16.83 9.32 5.76
C LEU A 599 17.39 8.62 7.01
N SER A 600 16.86 7.45 7.35
CA SER A 600 17.34 6.62 8.45
C SER A 600 18.81 6.21 8.26
N LEU A 601 19.18 5.84 7.04
CA LEU A 601 20.57 5.52 6.67
C LEU A 601 21.49 6.73 6.80
N ILE A 602 21.09 7.90 6.30
CA ILE A 602 21.87 9.14 6.41
C ILE A 602 22.13 9.47 7.88
N LEU A 603 21.11 9.40 8.74
CA LEU A 603 21.25 9.65 10.17
C LEU A 603 22.12 8.61 10.88
N SER A 604 21.97 7.33 10.53
CA SER A 604 22.82 6.25 11.05
C SER A 604 24.30 6.49 10.74
N LYS A 605 24.61 6.82 9.47
CA LYS A 605 25.97 7.17 9.04
C LYS A 605 26.48 8.41 9.76
N ALA A 606 25.65 9.44 9.92
CA ALA A 606 26.04 10.66 10.63
C ALA A 606 26.37 10.40 12.11
N LEU A 607 25.58 9.59 12.81
CA LEU A 607 25.82 9.23 14.21
C LEU A 607 27.11 8.39 14.38
N LEU A 608 27.37 7.48 13.46
CA LEU A 608 28.58 6.67 13.42
C LEU A 608 29.82 7.55 13.18
N LEU A 609 29.80 8.36 12.13
CA LEU A 609 30.93 9.18 11.68
C LEU A 609 31.24 10.35 12.61
N ALA A 610 30.23 10.89 13.30
CA ALA A 610 30.45 11.88 14.35
C ALA A 610 31.27 11.32 15.54
N ASN A 611 31.35 10.00 15.68
CA ASN A 611 32.15 9.29 16.68
C ASN A 611 33.13 8.30 16.01
N ASP A 612 33.76 8.71 14.91
CA ASP A 612 34.64 7.88 14.07
C ASP A 612 35.77 7.15 14.82
N THR A 613 36.30 7.71 15.90
CA THR A 613 37.29 7.05 16.79
C THR A 613 36.76 5.85 17.57
N ARG A 614 35.44 5.69 17.66
CA ARG A 614 34.78 4.54 18.33
C ARG A 614 34.30 3.47 17.35
N ILE A 615 34.54 3.65 16.05
CA ILE A 615 34.21 2.64 15.04
C ILE A 615 35.11 1.43 15.29
N THR A 616 34.51 0.25 15.45
CA THR A 616 35.23 -1.02 15.67
C THR A 616 35.40 -1.84 14.38
N ASP A 617 34.70 -1.46 13.31
CA ASP A 617 34.79 -2.14 12.02
C ASP A 617 36.09 -1.71 11.28
N GLU A 618 37.07 -2.61 11.24
CA GLU A 618 38.37 -2.36 10.60
C GLU A 618 38.25 -2.09 9.09
N SER A 619 37.21 -2.59 8.41
CA SER A 619 37.00 -2.32 6.98
C SER A 619 36.66 -0.84 6.74
N ILE A 620 35.95 -0.21 7.67
CA ILE A 620 35.63 1.22 7.63
C ILE A 620 36.85 2.04 8.06
N LEU A 621 37.53 1.66 9.15
CA LEU A 621 38.72 2.35 9.63
C LEU A 621 39.86 2.36 8.59
N ALA A 622 40.08 1.25 7.89
CA ALA A 622 41.09 1.17 6.83
C ALA A 622 40.78 2.06 5.63
N GLN A 623 39.50 2.32 5.33
CA GLN A 623 39.10 3.30 4.30
C GLN A 623 39.34 4.73 4.78
N ILE A 624 38.95 5.04 6.02
CA ILE A 624 39.14 6.38 6.62
C ILE A 624 40.63 6.72 6.68
N ARG A 625 41.47 5.84 7.24
CA ARG A 625 42.93 6.06 7.35
C ARG A 625 43.62 6.23 6.00
N ARG A 626 43.10 5.63 4.92
CA ARG A 626 43.68 5.77 3.57
C ARG A 626 43.36 7.11 2.91
N GLY A 627 42.28 7.77 3.32
CA GLY A 627 41.85 9.04 2.72
C GLY A 627 41.81 10.23 3.68
N ALA A 628 42.22 10.05 4.94
CA ALA A 628 42.39 11.10 5.94
C ALA A 628 43.72 11.84 5.78
#